data_AF-A0A1Q7WBG7-F1
#
_entry.id   AF-A0A1Q7WBG7-F1
#
_cell.length_a   1.000
_cell.length_b   1.000
_cell.length_c   1.000
_cell.angle_alpha   90.00
_cell.angle_beta   90.00
_cell.angle_gamma   90.00
#
_symmetry.space_group_name_H-M   'P 1'
#
loop_
_entity.id
_entity.type
_entity.pdbx_description
1 polymer ?
#
loop_
_entity_poly.entity_id
_entity_poly.type
_entity_poly.pdbx_seq_one_letter_code
_entity_poly.pdbx_strand_id
1 'polypeptide(L)'
;MAVKVQHDNNLVNYADGNVLSLAQNFVTQERQLSIALKGPEIVKVTAATLTANAKPPVVTIIACTDDTKLLTVFTYGPKKGQAAAVLPKFASPSIYQVHLSADGKWRVNAVTPESKKQC
;
A
#
# COMPACT_ATOMS: atom_id res chain seq x y z
N MET A 1 -19.22 12.23 -15.15
CA MET A 1 -18.73 10.88 -15.50
C MET A 1 -18.72 10.03 -14.24
N ALA A 2 -19.26 8.81 -14.28
CA ALA A 2 -19.15 7.89 -13.15
C ALA A 2 -17.69 7.40 -13.08
N VAL A 3 -17.00 7.65 -11.96
CA VAL A 3 -15.67 7.09 -11.73
C VAL A 3 -15.81 5.56 -11.73
N LYS A 4 -15.18 4.90 -12.70
CA LYS A 4 -15.07 3.45 -12.72
C LYS A 4 -14.02 3.08 -11.70
N VAL A 5 -14.42 2.35 -10.66
CA VAL A 5 -13.49 1.81 -9.67
C VAL A 5 -12.69 0.70 -10.35
N GLN A 6 -11.38 0.85 -10.34
CA GLN A 6 -10.45 -0.16 -10.84
C GLN A 6 -9.64 -0.68 -9.67
N HIS A 7 -9.69 -1.99 -9.47
CA HIS A 7 -8.79 -2.68 -8.57
C HIS A 7 -7.62 -3.18 -9.40
N ASP A 8 -6.39 -2.87 -9.00
CA ASP A 8 -5.22 -3.37 -9.71
C ASP A 8 -5.09 -4.89 -9.53
N ASN A 9 -4.82 -5.60 -10.62
CA ASN A 9 -4.57 -7.04 -10.63
C ASN A 9 -3.08 -7.37 -10.80
N ASN A 10 -2.23 -6.34 -10.98
CA ASN A 10 -0.81 -6.48 -11.29
C ASN A 10 0.09 -6.37 -10.07
N LEU A 11 -0.43 -6.66 -8.86
CA LEU A 11 0.31 -6.59 -7.60
C LEU A 11 1.61 -7.42 -7.61
N VAL A 12 1.63 -8.51 -8.39
CA VAL A 12 2.79 -9.37 -8.62
C VAL A 12 3.97 -8.66 -9.31
N ASN A 13 3.80 -7.44 -9.81
CA ASN A 13 4.91 -6.63 -10.34
C ASN A 13 5.57 -5.75 -9.27
N TYR A 14 4.97 -5.63 -8.09
CA TYR A 14 5.38 -4.66 -7.06
C TYR A 14 5.67 -5.30 -5.71
N ALA A 15 5.07 -6.45 -5.41
CA ALA A 15 5.21 -7.14 -4.15
C ALA A 15 5.42 -8.65 -4.33
N ASP A 16 6.08 -9.25 -3.34
CA ASP A 16 6.34 -10.68 -3.23
C ASP A 16 5.97 -11.22 -1.84
N GLY A 17 5.92 -12.56 -1.73
CA GLY A 17 5.77 -13.27 -0.46
C GLY A 17 4.54 -12.86 0.34
N ASN A 18 4.75 -12.59 1.63
CA ASN A 18 3.65 -12.21 2.52
C ASN A 18 3.02 -10.87 2.14
N VAL A 19 3.81 -9.89 1.69
CA VAL A 19 3.30 -8.58 1.29
C VAL A 19 2.35 -8.70 0.09
N LEU A 20 2.71 -9.51 -0.91
CA LEU A 20 1.82 -9.80 -2.03
C LEU A 20 0.50 -10.41 -1.56
N SER A 21 0.57 -11.40 -0.67
CA SER A 21 -0.62 -12.08 -0.12
C SER A 21 -1.53 -11.11 0.65
N LEU A 22 -0.94 -10.24 1.49
CA LEU A 22 -1.68 -9.21 2.22
C LEU A 22 -2.36 -8.20 1.28
N ALA A 23 -1.67 -7.74 0.25
CA ALA A 23 -2.22 -6.80 -0.73
C ALA A 23 -3.36 -7.44 -1.55
N GLN A 24 -3.21 -8.70 -1.96
CA GLN A 24 -4.28 -9.44 -2.65
C GLN A 24 -5.52 -9.63 -1.77
N ASN A 25 -5.32 -9.96 -0.49
CA ASN A 25 -6.41 -10.10 0.47
C ASN A 25 -7.15 -8.76 0.67
N PHE A 26 -6.41 -7.65 0.79
CA PHE A 26 -6.99 -6.32 0.90
C PHE A 26 -7.88 -5.98 -0.31
N VAL A 27 -7.36 -6.15 -1.53
CA VAL A 27 -8.15 -5.91 -2.76
C VAL A 27 -9.38 -6.83 -2.84
N THR A 28 -9.25 -8.09 -2.41
CA THR A 28 -10.38 -9.02 -2.37
C THR A 28 -11.45 -8.55 -1.38
N GLN A 29 -11.04 -8.08 -0.20
CA GLN A 29 -11.95 -7.55 0.81
C GLN A 29 -12.67 -6.28 0.33
N GLU A 30 -11.96 -5.36 -0.33
CA GLU A 30 -12.57 -4.16 -0.91
C GLU A 30 -13.69 -4.52 -1.91
N ARG A 31 -13.44 -5.51 -2.78
CA ARG A 31 -14.44 -6.03 -3.72
C ARG A 31 -15.64 -6.64 -3.01
N GLN A 32 -15.41 -7.49 -2.02
CA GLN A 32 -16.49 -8.15 -1.27
C GLN A 32 -17.38 -7.14 -0.54
N LEU A 33 -16.78 -6.10 0.04
CA LEU A 33 -17.49 -5.04 0.75
C LEU A 33 -18.04 -3.96 -0.19
N SER A 34 -17.78 -4.05 -1.49
CA SER A 34 -18.14 -3.02 -2.48
C SER A 34 -17.64 -1.62 -2.08
N ILE A 35 -16.42 -1.53 -1.57
CA ILE A 35 -15.75 -0.29 -1.18
C ILE A 35 -14.50 -0.04 -2.04
N ALA A 36 -13.99 1.19 -2.01
CA ALA A 36 -12.71 1.56 -2.60
C ALA A 36 -12.09 2.76 -1.87
N LEU A 37 -10.77 2.89 -1.98
CA LEU A 37 -10.05 4.09 -1.55
C LEU A 37 -10.19 5.23 -2.58
N LYS A 38 -10.40 6.46 -2.07
CA LYS A 38 -10.56 7.68 -2.86
C LYS A 38 -9.78 8.82 -2.21
N GLY A 39 -8.96 9.51 -3.00
CA GLY A 39 -8.18 10.66 -2.55
C GLY A 39 -6.68 10.38 -2.63
N PRO A 40 -5.85 11.39 -2.30
CA PRO A 40 -4.41 11.24 -2.32
C PRO A 40 -3.92 10.51 -1.06
N GLU A 41 -2.96 9.62 -1.27
CA GLU A 41 -2.00 9.17 -0.26
C GLU A 41 -0.66 9.85 -0.56
N ILE A 42 -0.05 10.49 0.43
CA ILE A 42 1.22 11.19 0.25
C ILE A 42 2.33 10.30 0.83
N VAL A 43 3.27 9.92 -0.02
CA VAL A 43 4.44 9.15 0.39
C VAL A 43 5.70 10.01 0.22
N LYS A 44 6.40 10.27 1.31
CA LYS A 44 7.68 11.00 1.32
C LYS A 44 8.80 10.07 1.77
N VAL A 45 9.67 9.71 0.84
CA VAL A 45 10.90 8.96 1.15
C VAL A 45 11.83 9.86 1.98
N THR A 46 12.24 9.37 3.15
CA THR A 46 13.17 10.07 4.05
C THR A 46 14.57 9.46 4.02
N ALA A 47 14.68 8.15 3.77
CA ALA A 47 15.95 7.48 3.58
C ALA A 47 15.81 6.26 2.66
N ALA A 48 16.88 5.92 1.96
CA ALA A 48 16.98 4.68 1.20
C ALA A 48 18.42 4.16 1.25
N THR A 49 18.58 2.87 1.57
CA THR A 49 19.90 2.23 1.72
C THR A 49 19.93 0.91 0.95
N LEU A 50 20.90 0.75 0.05
CA LEU A 50 21.16 -0.51 -0.64
C LEU A 50 22.18 -1.34 0.14
N THR A 51 21.81 -2.58 0.49
CA THR A 51 22.72 -3.60 1.02
C THR A 51 23.12 -4.55 -0.10
N ALA A 52 24.16 -4.18 -0.86
CA ALA A 52 24.63 -4.95 -2.02
C ALA A 52 25.21 -6.33 -1.67
N ASN A 53 25.67 -6.53 -0.43
CA ASN A 53 26.25 -7.80 0.02
C ASN A 53 25.19 -8.86 0.42
N ALA A 54 23.92 -8.47 0.49
CA ALA A 54 22.83 -9.43 0.67
C ALA A 54 22.67 -10.28 -0.60
N LYS A 55 22.29 -11.55 -0.44
CA LYS A 55 21.97 -12.47 -1.55
C LYS A 55 20.53 -12.94 -1.40
N PRO A 56 19.55 -12.38 -2.14
CA PRO A 56 19.68 -11.31 -3.15
C PRO A 56 19.92 -9.91 -2.54
N PRO A 57 20.35 -8.91 -3.34
CA PRO A 57 20.47 -7.53 -2.88
C PRO A 57 19.15 -7.01 -2.32
N VAL A 58 19.24 -6.22 -1.25
CA VAL A 58 18.08 -5.64 -0.55
C VAL A 58 18.24 -4.12 -0.46
N VAL A 59 17.16 -3.39 -0.73
CA VAL A 59 17.02 -1.96 -0.48
C VAL A 59 16.06 -1.77 0.69
N THR A 60 16.50 -1.05 1.70
CA THR A 60 15.64 -0.60 2.81
C THR A 60 15.23 0.83 2.53
N ILE A 61 13.93 1.09 2.42
CA ILE A 61 13.36 2.42 2.20
C ILE A 61 12.58 2.81 3.45
N ILE A 62 12.89 3.99 3.99
CA ILE A 62 12.09 4.61 5.05
C ILE A 62 11.28 5.70 4.38
N ALA A 63 9.96 5.63 4.51
CA ALA A 63 9.06 6.64 3.97
C ALA A 63 8.01 7.03 4.99
N CYS A 64 7.73 8.32 5.09
CA CYS A 64 6.54 8.79 5.74
C CYS A 64 5.34 8.58 4.80
N THR A 65 4.31 7.91 5.29
CA THR A 65 3.04 7.74 4.58
C THR A 65 1.98 8.54 5.31
N ASP A 66 1.37 9.51 4.63
CA ASP A 66 0.24 10.30 5.11
C ASP A 66 -1.01 9.93 4.31
N ASP A 67 -1.89 9.19 4.96
CA ASP A 67 -3.16 8.70 4.44
C ASP A 67 -4.36 9.51 4.94
N THR A 68 -4.15 10.62 5.66
CA THR A 68 -5.22 11.40 6.31
C THR A 68 -6.28 11.93 5.34
N LYS A 69 -5.91 12.11 4.08
CA LYS A 69 -6.80 12.57 3.00
C LYS A 69 -7.40 11.44 2.16
N LEU A 70 -6.99 10.20 2.42
CA LEU A 70 -7.51 9.02 1.76
C LEU A 70 -8.85 8.65 2.41
N LEU A 71 -9.87 8.33 1.63
CA LEU A 71 -11.21 8.00 2.13
C LEU A 71 -11.64 6.63 1.62
N THR A 72 -12.28 5.84 2.46
CA THR A 72 -12.96 4.61 2.01
C THR A 72 -14.39 4.97 1.61
N VAL A 73 -14.83 4.63 0.40
CA VAL A 73 -16.17 4.97 -0.13
C VAL A 73 -16.89 3.76 -0.69
N PHE A 74 -18.22 3.74 -0.61
CA PHE A 74 -19.02 2.71 -1.28
C PHE A 74 -19.00 2.89 -2.80
N THR A 75 -18.91 1.79 -3.53
CA THR A 75 -18.77 1.77 -5.00
C THR A 75 -20.07 1.41 -5.72
N TYR A 76 -21.04 0.84 -5.00
CA TYR A 76 -22.34 0.40 -5.50
C TYR A 76 -23.49 0.70 -4.51
N GLY A 77 -24.73 0.61 -5.00
CA GLY A 77 -25.94 0.75 -4.19
C GLY A 77 -26.32 2.21 -3.84
N PRO A 78 -27.34 2.40 -2.99
CA PRO A 78 -27.87 3.73 -2.66
C PRO A 78 -26.87 4.66 -1.98
N LYS A 79 -25.83 4.11 -1.34
CA LYS A 79 -24.75 4.86 -0.67
C LYS A 79 -23.53 5.10 -1.56
N LYS A 80 -23.58 4.81 -2.86
CA LYS A 80 -22.45 4.97 -3.77
C LYS A 80 -21.84 6.37 -3.67
N GLY A 81 -20.52 6.42 -3.50
CA GLY A 81 -19.73 7.65 -3.36
C GLY A 81 -19.73 8.26 -1.96
N GLN A 82 -20.54 7.75 -1.02
CA GLN A 82 -20.51 8.15 0.38
C GLN A 82 -19.39 7.43 1.13
N ALA A 83 -18.91 8.04 2.21
CA ALA A 83 -17.89 7.44 3.07
C ALA A 83 -18.39 6.14 3.71
N ALA A 84 -17.53 5.13 3.73
CA ALA A 84 -17.66 3.95 4.58
C ALA A 84 -17.09 4.27 5.98
N ALA A 85 -17.15 3.29 6.90
CA ALA A 85 -16.62 3.46 8.25
C ALA A 85 -15.18 3.99 8.24
N VAL A 86 -14.90 5.00 9.08
CA VAL A 86 -13.61 5.67 9.14
C VAL A 86 -12.71 4.89 10.10
N LEU A 87 -11.63 4.30 9.57
CA LEU A 87 -10.51 3.90 10.40
C LEU A 87 -9.70 5.16 10.78
N PRO A 88 -9.17 5.26 12.01
CA PRO A 88 -8.29 6.37 12.36
C PRO A 88 -7.07 6.37 11.45
N LYS A 89 -6.81 7.54 10.84
CA LYS A 89 -5.73 7.76 9.88
C LYS A 89 -4.70 8.70 10.46
N PHE A 90 -3.43 8.45 10.20
CA PHE A 90 -2.34 9.22 10.76
C PHE A 90 -1.09 9.08 9.89
N ALA A 91 -0.32 10.16 9.80
CA ALA A 91 0.98 10.12 9.17
C ALA A 91 1.93 9.27 10.04
N SER A 92 2.48 8.21 9.45
CA SER A 92 3.46 7.36 10.14
C SER A 92 4.60 6.92 9.22
N PRO A 93 5.82 6.76 9.76
CA PRO A 93 6.90 6.16 9.02
C PRO A 93 6.63 4.67 8.81
N SER A 94 6.92 4.20 7.60
CA SER A 94 6.94 2.79 7.24
C SER A 94 8.31 2.44 6.68
N ILE A 95 8.83 1.28 7.10
CA ILE A 95 10.07 0.72 6.59
C ILE A 95 9.70 -0.37 5.57
N TYR A 96 10.09 -0.16 4.33
CA TYR A 96 9.93 -1.11 3.25
C TYR A 96 11.24 -1.83 3.00
N GLN A 97 11.20 -3.16 2.94
CA GLN A 97 12.28 -3.96 2.37
C GLN A 97 11.91 -4.33 0.96
N VAL A 98 12.81 -4.02 0.03
CA VAL A 98 12.67 -4.29 -1.39
C VAL A 98 13.82 -5.17 -1.80
N HIS A 99 13.56 -6.27 -2.51
CA HIS A 99 14.63 -7.13 -3.00
C HIS A 99 14.55 -7.26 -4.51
N LEU A 100 15.68 -7.64 -5.11
CA LEU A 100 15.73 -8.01 -6.52
C LEU A 100 15.24 -9.45 -6.68
N SER A 101 14.05 -9.63 -7.25
CA SER A 101 13.47 -10.94 -7.52
C SER A 101 14.17 -11.63 -8.70
N ALA A 102 13.91 -12.94 -8.86
CA ALA A 102 14.57 -13.77 -9.88
C ALA A 102 14.33 -13.32 -11.34
N ASP A 103 13.23 -12.61 -11.61
CA ASP A 103 12.91 -12.05 -12.94
C ASP A 103 13.52 -10.66 -13.17
N GLY A 104 14.40 -10.19 -12.27
CA GLY A 104 15.11 -8.92 -12.38
C GLY A 104 14.29 -7.69 -11.96
N LYS A 105 13.09 -7.86 -11.40
CA LYS A 105 12.29 -6.75 -10.88
C LYS A 105 12.52 -6.54 -9.39
N TRP A 106 12.46 -5.29 -8.96
CA TRP A 106 12.48 -4.92 -7.55
C TRP A 106 11.08 -5.03 -6.96
N ARG A 107 10.92 -5.80 -5.88
CA ARG A 107 9.63 -6.00 -5.23
C ARG A 107 9.71 -5.86 -3.72
N VAL A 108 8.66 -5.29 -3.14
CA VAL A 108 8.50 -5.20 -1.69
C VAL A 108 8.22 -6.59 -1.13
N ASN A 109 9.02 -7.04 -0.17
CA ASN A 109 8.81 -8.32 0.52
C ASN A 109 8.52 -8.19 2.01
N ALA A 110 8.78 -7.02 2.60
CA ALA A 110 8.38 -6.72 3.96
C ALA A 110 8.02 -5.23 4.11
N VAL A 111 7.04 -4.97 4.97
CA VAL A 111 6.65 -3.62 5.39
C VAL A 111 6.50 -3.63 6.90
N THR A 112 7.19 -2.72 7.57
CA THR A 112 7.09 -2.54 9.02
C THR A 112 6.59 -1.13 9.30
N PRO A 113 5.32 -0.95 9.73
CA PRO A 113 4.82 0.34 10.15
C PRO A 113 5.39 0.71 11.52
N GLU A 114 5.86 1.94 11.67
CA GLU A 114 6.32 2.49 12.95
C GLU A 114 5.26 3.41 13.56
N SER A 115 4.15 2.82 14.00
CA SER A 115 2.97 3.55 14.54
C SER A 115 3.25 4.39 15.80
N LYS A 116 4.40 4.22 16.45
CA LYS A 116 4.81 4.99 17.63
C LYS A 116 5.56 6.29 17.30
N LYS A 117 5.92 6.50 16.04
CA LYS A 117 6.58 7.73 15.59
C LYS A 117 5.62 8.46 14.66
N GLN A 118 5.45 9.76 14.90
CA GLN A 118 4.85 10.63 13.91
C GLN A 118 5.92 11.04 12.90
N CYS A 119 5.49 11.20 11.65
CA CYS A 119 6.17 12.13 10.77
C CYS A 119 5.92 13.57 11.26
#